data_AF-A0A5N6X756-F1
#
_entry.id   AF-A0A5N6X756-F1
#
_cell.length_a   1.000
_cell.length_b   1.000
_cell.length_c   1.000
_cell.angle_alpha   90.00
_cell.angle_beta   90.00
_cell.angle_gamma   90.00
#
_symmetry.space_group_name_H-M   'P 1'
#
loop_
_entity.id
_entity.type
_entity.pdbx_description
1 polymer ?
#
loop_
_entity_poly.entity_id
_entity_poly.type
_entity_poly.pdbx_seq_one_letter_code
_entity_poly.pdbx_strand_id
1 'polypeptide(L)'
;MSTYEVEHNTTDPSTATPSTHRRRPDLSTFFATLSEISPDEARTREHAVPVPRDVSAAFYSLAEAFDLMRREGDHSVPTSGEGDNDLLTQMIQSLLSSAETPPREVEGVSEEFCDVLDRVPKASLKPSQSCPICGNAFLEDQYPLVVRLPCHSTHLFDLECVRPWLRLRGTCPLDRTDFAKQEREKAEARKKKPVEDDEEEWDGMYG
;
A
#
# COMPACT_ATOMS: atom_id res chain seq x y z
N MET A 1 -45.93 -8.48 -25.86
CA MET A 1 -45.13 -9.06 -24.76
C MET A 1 -43.73 -8.52 -24.92
N SER A 2 -43.34 -7.58 -24.07
CA SER A 2 -41.94 -7.13 -23.97
C SER A 2 -41.08 -8.31 -23.53
N THR A 3 -39.86 -8.40 -24.05
CA THR A 3 -38.91 -9.43 -23.62
C THR A 3 -38.29 -9.01 -22.31
N TYR A 4 -38.09 -9.97 -21.39
CA TYR A 4 -37.56 -9.80 -20.03
C TYR A 4 -36.33 -8.87 -19.95
N GLU A 5 -35.50 -8.84 -20.98
CA GLU A 5 -34.28 -8.03 -21.11
C GLU A 5 -34.55 -6.52 -21.18
N VAL A 6 -35.64 -6.11 -21.84
CA VAL A 6 -36.05 -4.70 -21.96
C VAL A 6 -36.61 -4.18 -20.63
N GLU A 7 -37.20 -5.07 -19.83
CA GLU A 7 -37.81 -4.76 -18.54
C GLU A 7 -36.75 -4.60 -17.44
N HIS A 8 -35.59 -5.23 -17.62
CA HIS A 8 -34.51 -5.26 -16.63
C HIS A 8 -33.23 -4.56 -17.07
N ASN A 9 -33.19 -3.90 -18.24
CA ASN A 9 -32.02 -3.20 -18.77
C ASN A 9 -30.73 -4.05 -18.71
N THR A 10 -30.87 -5.35 -18.98
CA THR A 10 -29.76 -6.29 -19.01
C THR A 10 -29.48 -6.70 -20.45
N THR A 11 -28.24 -6.55 -20.89
CA THR A 11 -27.78 -6.97 -22.23
C THR A 11 -27.84 -8.49 -22.37
N ASP A 12 -28.37 -8.97 -23.50
CA ASP A 12 -28.45 -10.38 -23.87
C ASP A 12 -27.03 -11.00 -23.98
N PRO A 13 -26.72 -12.07 -23.22
CA PRO A 13 -25.38 -12.70 -23.24
C PRO A 13 -25.04 -13.33 -24.59
N SER A 14 -26.02 -13.55 -25.46
CA SER A 14 -25.87 -14.14 -26.80
C SER A 14 -25.37 -13.14 -27.84
N THR A 15 -25.54 -11.83 -27.58
CA THR A 15 -25.06 -10.73 -28.45
C THR A 15 -23.73 -10.15 -27.99
N ALA A 16 -23.16 -10.64 -26.90
CA ALA A 16 -21.80 -10.32 -26.49
C ALA A 16 -20.80 -10.89 -27.52
N THR A 17 -20.32 -10.04 -28.42
CA THR A 17 -19.11 -10.32 -29.19
C THR A 17 -18.01 -10.67 -28.19
N PRO A 18 -17.28 -11.80 -28.35
CA PRO A 18 -16.21 -12.15 -27.42
C PRO A 18 -15.17 -11.03 -27.49
N SER A 19 -15.12 -10.19 -26.45
CA SER A 19 -14.20 -9.06 -26.42
C SER A 19 -12.77 -9.60 -26.59
N THR A 20 -12.04 -9.08 -27.57
CA THR A 20 -10.66 -9.49 -27.88
C THR A 20 -9.65 -8.87 -26.92
N HIS A 21 -9.99 -8.72 -25.63
CA HIS A 21 -9.06 -8.26 -24.61
C HIS A 21 -8.39 -9.43 -23.87
N ARG A 22 -7.66 -10.27 -24.61
CA ARG A 22 -6.64 -11.16 -24.00
C ARG A 22 -5.31 -10.42 -23.91
N ARG A 23 -5.25 -9.40 -23.05
CA ARG A 23 -4.01 -8.65 -22.75
C ARG A 23 -3.88 -8.28 -21.27
N ARG A 24 -4.86 -8.60 -20.43
CA ARG A 24 -4.83 -8.30 -19.00
C ARG A 24 -5.04 -9.58 -18.22
N PRO A 25 -4.06 -10.05 -17.43
CA PRO A 25 -4.28 -11.15 -16.51
C PRO A 25 -5.35 -10.73 -15.50
N ASP A 26 -6.25 -11.66 -15.17
CA ASP A 26 -7.24 -11.45 -14.11
C ASP A 26 -6.54 -11.49 -12.74
N LEU A 27 -6.62 -10.38 -12.01
CA LEU A 27 -6.03 -10.23 -10.67
C LEU A 27 -7.05 -10.50 -9.56
N SER A 28 -8.25 -11.02 -9.87
CA SER A 28 -9.31 -11.32 -8.89
C SER A 28 -8.83 -12.20 -7.74
N THR A 29 -8.07 -13.26 -8.02
CA THR A 29 -7.46 -14.15 -7.02
C THR A 29 -6.46 -13.43 -6.13
N PHE A 30 -5.66 -12.52 -6.69
CA PHE A 30 -4.72 -11.71 -5.92
C PHE A 30 -5.45 -10.76 -4.97
N PHE A 31 -6.48 -10.05 -5.45
CA PHE A 31 -7.23 -9.13 -4.60
C PHE A 31 -8.04 -9.84 -3.51
N ALA A 32 -8.58 -11.02 -3.80
CA ALA A 32 -9.27 -11.83 -2.80
C ALA A 32 -8.33 -12.27 -1.68
N THR A 33 -7.15 -12.81 -2.01
CA THR A 33 -6.14 -13.19 -1.00
C THR A 33 -5.61 -11.98 -0.23
N LEU A 34 -5.39 -10.84 -0.90
CA LEU A 34 -4.94 -9.61 -0.25
C LEU A 34 -5.95 -9.09 0.79
N SER A 35 -7.25 -9.20 0.51
CA SER A 35 -8.29 -8.81 1.48
C SER A 35 -8.30 -9.66 2.75
N GLU A 36 -7.91 -10.94 2.67
CA GLU A 36 -7.84 -11.84 3.83
C GLU A 36 -6.61 -11.56 4.71
N ILE A 37 -5.53 -11.05 4.10
CA ILE A 37 -4.24 -10.80 4.76
C ILE A 37 -4.17 -9.39 5.36
N SER A 38 -4.85 -8.42 4.73
CA SER A 38 -4.82 -7.02 5.16
C SER A 38 -5.27 -6.85 6.62
N PRO A 39 -4.60 -6.00 7.42
CA PRO A 39 -5.11 -5.62 8.73
C PRO A 39 -6.34 -4.73 8.56
N ASP A 40 -7.50 -5.35 8.54
CA ASP A 40 -8.80 -4.67 8.59
C ASP A 40 -9.24 -4.47 10.06
N GLU A 41 -9.97 -3.39 10.34
CA GLU A 41 -10.51 -3.06 11.68
C GLU A 41 -11.45 -4.16 12.22
N ALA A 42 -11.93 -5.07 11.37
CA ALA A 42 -12.85 -6.16 11.69
C ALA A 42 -12.18 -7.50 12.05
N ARG A 43 -10.89 -7.52 12.43
CA ARG A 43 -10.25 -8.75 12.89
C ARG A 43 -10.93 -9.27 14.15
N THR A 44 -11.36 -10.53 14.14
CA THR A 44 -11.94 -11.22 15.30
C THR A 44 -10.96 -11.33 16.50
N ARG A 45 -9.65 -11.10 16.27
CA ARG A 45 -8.59 -11.10 17.28
C ARG A 45 -7.58 -9.99 17.01
N GLU A 46 -7.39 -9.12 18.00
CA GLU A 46 -6.55 -7.90 17.97
C GLU A 46 -5.07 -8.12 17.61
N HIS A 47 -4.53 -9.33 17.79
CA HIS A 47 -3.12 -9.66 17.52
C HIS A 47 -2.93 -10.87 16.58
N ALA A 48 -3.96 -11.25 15.83
CA ALA A 48 -3.81 -12.32 14.85
C ALA A 48 -2.97 -11.85 13.65
N VAL A 49 -1.86 -12.54 13.40
CA VAL A 49 -1.01 -12.34 12.22
C VAL A 49 -1.52 -13.27 11.10
N PRO A 50 -1.58 -12.83 9.83
CA PRO A 50 -1.98 -13.68 8.72
C PRO A 50 -1.05 -14.89 8.60
N VAL A 51 -1.60 -16.02 8.14
CA VAL A 51 -0.81 -17.25 8.00
C VAL A 51 0.25 -17.00 6.93
N PRO A 52 1.54 -17.33 7.17
CA PRO A 52 2.61 -17.10 6.20
C PRO A 52 2.36 -17.72 4.82
N ARG A 53 1.55 -18.78 4.76
CA ARG A 53 1.12 -19.45 3.52
C ARG A 53 0.18 -18.60 2.67
N ASP A 54 -0.68 -17.82 3.31
CA ASP A 54 -1.63 -16.95 2.60
C ASP A 54 -0.89 -15.74 2.03
N VAL A 55 0.05 -15.19 2.82
CA VAL A 55 0.99 -14.15 2.39
C VAL A 55 1.80 -14.60 1.17
N SER A 56 2.40 -15.78 1.20
CA SER A 56 3.15 -16.29 0.05
C SER A 56 2.25 -16.60 -1.15
N ALA A 57 1.01 -17.07 -0.93
CA ALA A 57 0.04 -17.29 -2.00
C ALA A 57 -0.31 -16.00 -2.77
N ALA A 58 -0.44 -14.87 -2.07
CA ALA A 58 -0.66 -13.58 -2.73
C ALA A 58 0.54 -13.22 -3.64
N PHE A 59 1.78 -13.37 -3.17
CA PHE A 59 2.97 -13.12 -3.99
C PHE A 59 3.10 -14.06 -5.18
N TYR A 60 2.80 -15.36 -5.02
CA TYR A 60 2.81 -16.32 -6.11
C TYR A 60 1.73 -16.01 -7.17
N SER A 61 0.53 -15.62 -6.76
CA SER A 61 -0.55 -15.26 -7.68
C SER A 61 -0.19 -14.04 -8.55
N LEU A 62 0.51 -13.05 -7.98
CA LEU A 62 0.97 -11.88 -8.71
C LEU A 62 2.14 -12.22 -9.65
N ALA A 63 3.07 -13.07 -9.19
CA ALA A 63 4.18 -13.54 -10.02
C ALA A 63 3.68 -14.34 -11.24
N GLU A 64 2.65 -15.17 -11.07
CA GLU A 64 2.02 -15.91 -12.15
C GLU A 64 1.33 -14.98 -13.16
N ALA A 65 0.63 -13.96 -12.69
CA ALA A 65 0.03 -12.94 -13.56
C ALA A 65 1.10 -12.22 -14.42
N PHE A 66 2.27 -11.93 -13.84
CA PHE A 66 3.38 -11.30 -14.57
C PHE A 66 4.06 -12.26 -15.55
N ASP A 67 4.17 -13.56 -15.21
CA ASP A 67 4.72 -14.57 -16.12
C ASP A 67 3.80 -14.81 -17.33
N LEU A 68 2.48 -14.75 -17.14
CA LEU A 68 1.51 -14.80 -18.25
C LEU A 68 1.69 -13.61 -19.21
N MET A 69 1.84 -12.39 -18.68
CA MET A 69 2.10 -11.21 -19.52
C MET A 69 3.43 -11.32 -20.28
N ARG A 70 4.47 -11.87 -19.64
CA ARG A 70 5.77 -12.10 -20.27
C ARG A 70 5.69 -13.11 -21.43
N ARG A 71 4.97 -14.22 -21.25
CA ARG A 71 4.80 -15.26 -22.29
C ARG A 71 3.94 -14.77 -23.46
N GLU A 72 2.90 -13.99 -23.19
CA GLU A 72 2.06 -13.41 -24.25
C GLU A 72 2.79 -12.32 -25.05
N GLY A 73 3.71 -11.57 -24.42
CA GLY A 73 4.55 -10.55 -25.06
C GLY A 73 5.50 -11.11 -26.13
N ASP A 74 5.92 -12.37 -26.02
CA ASP A 74 6.79 -13.05 -26.99
C ASP A 74 6.05 -13.50 -28.26
N HIS A 75 4.71 -13.57 -28.22
CA HIS A 75 3.88 -14.08 -29.31
C HIS A 75 3.23 -13.00 -30.20
N SER A 76 3.35 -11.71 -29.85
CA SER A 76 2.74 -10.61 -30.62
C SER A 76 3.76 -9.61 -31.17
N VAL A 77 4.06 -9.71 -32.48
CA VAL A 77 4.77 -8.74 -33.37
C VAL A 77 6.10 -8.17 -32.82
N PRO A 78 7.22 -8.23 -33.58
CA PRO A 78 8.51 -7.75 -33.12
C PRO A 78 8.57 -6.21 -33.22
N THR A 79 7.85 -5.51 -32.34
CA THR A 79 7.97 -4.07 -32.17
C THR A 79 8.48 -3.80 -30.76
N SER A 80 9.79 -3.65 -30.64
CA SER A 80 10.47 -2.87 -29.58
C SER A 80 10.23 -3.32 -28.12
N GLY A 81 10.36 -4.62 -27.81
CA GLY A 81 10.03 -5.19 -26.48
C GLY A 81 11.14 -5.90 -25.69
N GLU A 82 12.42 -5.81 -26.07
CA GLU A 82 13.49 -6.53 -25.32
C GLU A 82 13.65 -6.05 -23.87
N GLY A 83 13.43 -4.75 -23.59
CA GLY A 83 13.56 -4.20 -22.23
C GLY A 83 12.38 -4.49 -21.30
N ASP A 84 11.18 -4.66 -21.84
CA ASP A 84 9.95 -4.87 -21.03
C ASP A 84 9.90 -6.30 -20.46
N ASN A 85 10.36 -7.26 -21.26
CA ASN A 85 10.51 -8.66 -20.81
C ASN A 85 11.59 -8.81 -19.73
N ASP A 86 12.68 -8.05 -19.83
CA ASP A 86 13.75 -8.07 -18.81
C ASP A 86 13.27 -7.45 -17.49
N LEU A 87 12.51 -6.35 -17.55
CA LEU A 87 11.86 -5.75 -16.39
C LEU A 87 10.87 -6.71 -15.72
N LEU A 88 9.97 -7.34 -16.50
CA LEU A 88 9.03 -8.33 -15.99
C LEU A 88 9.76 -9.52 -15.33
N THR A 89 10.89 -9.95 -15.91
CA THR A 89 11.73 -11.02 -15.34
C THR A 89 12.28 -10.63 -13.97
N GLN A 90 12.83 -9.42 -13.85
CA GLN A 90 13.35 -8.90 -12.58
C GLN A 90 12.24 -8.77 -11.53
N MET A 91 11.04 -8.32 -11.92
CA MET A 91 9.88 -8.24 -11.02
C MET A 91 9.41 -9.62 -10.56
N ILE A 92 9.32 -10.61 -11.45
CA ILE A 92 8.94 -11.99 -11.11
C ILE A 92 9.94 -12.58 -10.11
N GLN A 93 11.24 -12.43 -10.34
CA GLN A 93 12.29 -12.91 -9.42
C GLN A 93 12.19 -12.27 -8.03
N SER A 94 11.93 -10.97 -7.98
CA SER A 94 11.71 -10.25 -6.72
C SER A 94 10.47 -10.76 -5.95
N LEU A 95 9.36 -11.02 -6.65
CA LEU A 95 8.14 -11.56 -6.05
C LEU A 95 8.32 -13.00 -5.53
N LEU A 96 9.01 -13.86 -6.30
CA LEU A 96 9.31 -15.23 -5.88
C LEU A 96 10.22 -15.27 -4.65
N SER A 97 11.26 -14.42 -4.59
CA SER A 97 12.11 -14.29 -3.41
C SER A 97 11.33 -13.80 -2.17
N SER A 98 10.39 -12.88 -2.38
CA SER A 98 9.49 -12.40 -1.31
C SER A 98 8.50 -13.47 -0.84
N ALA A 99 8.10 -14.39 -1.72
CA ALA A 99 7.21 -15.51 -1.38
C ALA A 99 7.91 -16.62 -0.57
N GLU A 100 9.22 -16.82 -0.78
CA GLU A 100 10.05 -17.77 -0.01
C GLU A 100 10.33 -17.27 1.42
N THR A 101 10.35 -15.95 1.61
CA THR A 101 10.51 -15.30 2.92
C THR A 101 9.39 -14.29 3.15
N PRO A 102 8.14 -14.77 3.32
CA PRO A 102 6.99 -13.88 3.44
C PRO A 102 7.19 -12.99 4.69
N PRO A 103 7.10 -11.66 4.54
CA PRO A 103 7.23 -10.76 5.67
C PRO A 103 6.13 -11.09 6.68
N ARG A 104 6.53 -11.38 7.93
CA ARG A 104 5.60 -11.80 8.98
C ARG A 104 4.64 -10.68 9.37
N GLU A 105 5.08 -9.44 9.25
CA GLU A 105 4.30 -8.24 9.55
C GLU A 105 4.59 -7.21 8.45
N VAL A 106 3.59 -6.39 8.14
CA VAL A 106 3.81 -5.26 7.27
C VAL A 106 4.66 -4.28 8.06
N GLU A 107 5.91 -4.05 7.65
CA GLU A 107 6.84 -3.11 8.29
C GLU A 107 6.39 -1.64 8.17
N GLY A 108 5.16 -1.40 7.72
CA GLY A 108 4.59 -0.08 7.57
C GLY A 108 4.26 0.60 8.88
N VAL A 109 3.99 1.90 8.77
CA VAL A 109 3.48 2.68 9.90
C VAL A 109 1.97 2.50 10.01
N SER A 110 1.45 2.69 11.23
CA SER A 110 0.02 2.60 11.51
C SER A 110 -0.77 3.71 10.80
N GLU A 111 -2.09 3.53 10.72
CA GLU A 111 -2.99 4.47 10.05
C GLU A 111 -3.03 5.82 10.78
N GLU A 112 -2.97 5.79 12.11
CA GLU A 112 -2.95 6.96 12.97
C GLU A 112 -1.71 7.82 12.71
N PHE A 113 -0.56 7.20 12.41
CA PHE A 113 0.63 7.95 12.05
C PHE A 113 0.43 8.76 10.77
N CYS A 114 -0.22 8.17 9.76
CA CYS A 114 -0.51 8.85 8.50
C CYS A 114 -1.48 10.03 8.70
N ASP A 115 -2.43 9.90 9.64
CA ASP A 115 -3.41 10.93 9.92
C ASP A 115 -2.81 12.13 10.68
N VAL A 116 -1.81 11.89 11.53
CA VAL A 116 -1.09 12.90 12.32
C VAL A 116 -0.02 13.65 11.51
N LEU A 117 0.25 13.25 10.25
CA LEU A 117 1.20 13.94 9.39
C LEU A 117 0.84 15.42 9.19
N ASP A 118 1.88 16.26 9.12
CA ASP A 118 1.76 17.70 9.00
C ASP A 118 1.11 18.09 7.67
N ARG A 119 -0.01 18.83 7.75
CA ARG A 119 -0.81 19.25 6.60
C ARG A 119 -0.29 20.58 6.07
N VAL A 120 0.04 20.62 4.78
CA VAL A 120 0.56 21.83 4.16
C VAL A 120 -0.59 22.60 3.52
N PRO A 121 -0.86 23.85 3.94
CA PRO A 121 -1.96 24.63 3.41
C PRO A 121 -1.68 25.04 1.96
N LYS A 122 -2.73 25.05 1.11
CA LYS A 122 -2.66 25.41 -0.31
C LYS A 122 -1.96 26.77 -0.56
N ALA A 123 -2.13 27.72 0.35
CA ALA A 123 -1.50 29.05 0.27
C ALA A 123 0.03 29.03 0.35
N SER A 124 0.63 27.99 0.93
CA SER A 124 2.09 27.85 1.03
C SER A 124 2.72 27.09 -0.15
N LEU A 125 1.88 26.43 -0.97
CA LEU A 125 2.33 25.63 -2.10
C LEU A 125 2.64 26.50 -3.31
N LYS A 126 3.73 26.18 -3.99
CA LYS A 126 4.12 26.83 -5.25
C LYS A 126 3.52 26.06 -6.44
N PRO A 127 3.16 26.73 -7.55
CA PRO A 127 2.63 26.05 -8.74
C PRO A 127 3.65 25.13 -9.43
N SER A 128 4.94 25.28 -9.14
CA SER A 128 6.00 24.43 -9.68
C SER A 128 6.19 23.12 -8.91
N GLN A 129 5.48 22.90 -7.80
CA GLN A 129 5.63 21.71 -6.99
C GLN A 129 4.61 20.64 -7.39
N SER A 130 5.11 19.42 -7.56
CA SER A 130 4.34 18.23 -7.92
C SER A 130 4.64 17.09 -6.96
N CYS A 131 3.71 16.15 -6.89
CA CYS A 131 3.85 14.94 -6.11
C CYS A 131 4.90 14.02 -6.76
N PRO A 132 5.99 13.63 -6.06
CA PRO A 132 7.00 12.74 -6.62
C PRO A 132 6.51 11.31 -6.92
N ILE A 133 5.35 10.92 -6.40
CA ILE A 133 4.79 9.57 -6.56
C ILE A 133 3.96 9.47 -7.84
N CYS A 134 3.01 10.40 -8.06
CA CYS A 134 2.14 10.38 -9.23
C CYS A 134 2.56 11.37 -10.34
N GLY A 135 3.44 12.32 -10.05
CA GLY A 135 3.92 13.33 -10.99
C GLY A 135 3.00 14.54 -11.19
N ASN A 136 1.79 14.54 -10.63
CA ASN A 136 0.80 15.61 -10.81
C ASN A 136 1.14 16.86 -9.98
N ALA A 137 0.76 18.04 -10.48
CA ALA A 137 0.97 19.29 -9.77
C ALA A 137 -0.04 19.44 -8.62
N PHE A 138 0.42 19.85 -7.44
CA PHE A 138 -0.45 19.95 -6.26
C PHE A 138 -1.60 20.96 -6.44
N LEU A 139 -1.41 22.00 -7.26
CA LEU A 139 -2.43 23.04 -7.46
C LEU A 139 -3.43 22.70 -8.57
N GLU A 140 -3.25 21.58 -9.28
CA GLU A 140 -4.19 21.12 -10.30
C GLU A 140 -5.49 20.60 -9.69
N ASP A 141 -5.42 20.04 -8.48
CA ASP A 141 -6.59 19.60 -7.72
C ASP A 141 -7.33 20.79 -7.06
N GLN A 142 -8.66 20.70 -7.03
CA GLN A 142 -9.52 21.62 -6.33
C GLN A 142 -9.29 21.55 -4.80
N TYR A 143 -9.08 20.34 -4.26
CA TYR A 143 -8.90 20.09 -2.83
C TYR A 143 -7.60 19.31 -2.53
N PRO A 144 -6.42 19.92 -2.76
CA PRO A 144 -5.17 19.19 -2.63
C PRO A 144 -4.85 18.86 -1.17
N LEU A 145 -4.73 17.56 -0.89
CA LEU A 145 -4.38 17.03 0.42
C LEU A 145 -2.88 16.75 0.49
N VAL A 146 -2.08 17.81 0.60
CA VAL A 146 -0.62 17.70 0.68
C VAL A 146 -0.16 17.53 2.12
N VAL A 147 0.69 16.53 2.33
CA VAL A 147 1.35 16.26 3.60
C VAL A 147 2.85 16.40 3.49
N ARG A 148 3.46 16.77 4.62
CA ARG A 148 4.90 16.83 4.77
C ARG A 148 5.39 15.72 5.68
N LEU A 149 6.34 14.92 5.19
CA LEU A 149 6.97 13.90 6.00
C LEU A 149 7.97 14.52 7.00
N PRO A 150 8.13 13.94 8.20
CA PRO A 150 8.97 14.52 9.24
C PRO A 150 10.48 14.37 8.98
N CYS A 151 10.89 13.64 7.94
CA CYS A 151 12.30 13.46 7.61
C CYS A 151 12.97 14.72 7.03
N HIS A 152 12.29 15.45 6.16
CA HIS A 152 12.83 16.68 5.57
C HIS A 152 11.74 17.66 5.13
N SER A 153 12.04 18.96 5.19
CA SER A 153 11.07 20.01 4.89
C SER A 153 10.60 20.05 3.44
N THR A 154 11.34 19.44 2.51
CA THR A 154 11.02 19.37 1.08
C THR A 154 10.26 18.11 0.69
N HIS A 155 10.04 17.17 1.62
CA HIS A 155 9.39 15.89 1.34
C HIS A 155 7.88 16.05 1.45
N LEU A 156 7.31 16.52 0.34
CA LEU A 156 5.90 16.84 0.16
C LEU A 156 5.26 15.81 -0.77
N PHE A 157 4.10 15.32 -0.38
CA PHE A 157 3.36 14.32 -1.15
C PHE A 157 1.86 14.52 -0.97
N ASP A 158 1.07 14.02 -1.92
CA ASP A 158 -0.36 13.85 -1.71
C ASP A 158 -0.60 12.73 -0.71
N LEU A 159 -1.51 12.95 0.24
CA LEU A 159 -1.88 11.98 1.27
C LEU A 159 -2.27 10.65 0.64
N GLU A 160 -3.07 10.69 -0.42
CA GLU A 160 -3.57 9.50 -1.11
C GLU A 160 -2.45 8.68 -1.76
N CYS A 161 -1.39 9.36 -2.22
CA CYS A 161 -0.24 8.70 -2.82
C CYS A 161 0.71 8.12 -1.77
N VAL A 162 0.97 8.85 -0.69
CA VAL A 162 1.97 8.47 0.31
C VAL A 162 1.43 7.50 1.36
N ARG A 163 0.12 7.54 1.66
CA ARG A 163 -0.50 6.66 2.68
C ARG A 163 -0.34 5.17 2.35
N PRO A 164 -0.64 4.67 1.14
CA PRO A 164 -0.40 3.27 0.80
C PRO A 164 1.08 2.88 0.90
N TRP A 165 1.98 3.80 0.52
CA TRP A 165 3.42 3.57 0.59
C TRP A 165 3.91 3.41 2.04
N LEU A 166 3.52 4.33 2.92
CA LEU A 166 3.89 4.28 4.34
C LEU A 166 3.29 3.08 5.06
N ARG A 167 2.05 2.70 4.72
CA ARG A 167 1.40 1.50 5.28
C ARG A 167 2.06 0.21 4.84
N LEU A 168 2.73 0.17 3.68
CA LEU A 168 3.37 -1.03 3.17
C LEU A 168 4.84 -1.15 3.58
N ARG A 169 5.60 -0.04 3.51
CA ARG A 169 7.06 -0.04 3.71
C ARG A 169 7.55 0.77 4.89
N GLY A 170 6.74 1.69 5.42
CA GLY A 170 7.14 2.52 6.56
C GLY A 170 8.25 3.53 6.28
N THR A 171 8.67 3.69 5.02
CA THR A 171 9.84 4.47 4.63
C THR A 171 9.49 5.64 3.73
N CYS A 172 10.26 6.72 3.78
CA CYS A 172 10.10 7.84 2.85
C CYS A 172 10.46 7.43 1.41
N PRO A 173 9.64 7.77 0.40
CA PRO A 173 9.95 7.49 -1.02
C PRO A 173 11.23 8.16 -1.55
N LEU A 174 11.65 9.28 -0.95
CA LEU A 174 12.78 10.09 -1.44
C LEU A 174 14.10 9.75 -0.74
N ASP A 175 14.11 9.70 0.60
CA ASP A 175 15.35 9.53 1.38
C ASP A 175 15.46 8.16 2.08
N ARG A 176 14.43 7.30 1.97
CA ARG A 176 14.34 5.99 2.61
C ARG A 176 14.43 6.01 4.14
N THR A 177 14.19 7.15 4.78
CA THR A 177 14.07 7.24 6.24
C THR A 177 12.95 6.34 6.71
N ASP A 178 13.25 5.43 7.64
CA ASP A 178 12.31 4.46 8.21
C ASP A 178 11.59 5.07 9.41
N PHE A 179 10.29 5.32 9.26
CA PHE A 179 9.40 5.83 10.30
C PHE A 179 8.83 4.72 11.16
N ALA A 180 8.63 3.52 10.61
CA ALA A 180 8.10 2.39 11.37
C ALA A 180 9.08 1.94 12.46
N LYS A 181 10.39 1.94 12.16
CA LYS A 181 11.43 1.71 13.16
C LYS A 181 11.42 2.78 14.25
N GLN A 182 11.27 4.05 13.88
CA GLN A 182 11.21 5.16 14.84
C GLN A 182 10.00 5.05 15.79
N GLU A 183 8.83 4.71 15.27
CA GLU A 183 7.63 4.51 16.10
C GLU A 183 7.78 3.32 17.04
N ARG A 184 8.36 2.20 16.57
CA ARG A 184 8.66 1.04 17.44
C ARG A 184 9.64 1.40 18.56
N GLU A 185 10.73 2.11 18.24
CA GLU A 185 11.71 2.55 19.24
C GLU A 185 11.09 3.52 20.26
N LYS A 186 10.23 4.45 19.82
CA LYS A 186 9.50 5.35 20.73
C LYS A 186 8.52 4.59 21.62
N ALA A 187 7.81 3.60 21.08
CA ALA A 187 6.87 2.77 21.85
C ALA A 187 7.62 1.95 22.91
N GLU A 188 8.76 1.36 22.56
CA GLU A 188 9.63 0.64 23.50
C GLU A 188 10.20 1.57 24.58
N ALA A 189 10.62 2.78 24.21
CA ALA A 189 11.11 3.79 25.16
C ALA A 189 10.02 4.25 26.13
N ARG A 190 8.78 4.43 25.65
CA ARG A 190 7.62 4.73 26.52
C ARG A 190 7.37 3.60 27.52
N LYS A 191 7.52 2.34 27.10
CA LYS A 191 7.33 1.16 27.95
C LYS A 191 8.45 0.98 28.99
N LYS A 192 9.67 1.47 28.71
CA LYS A 192 10.83 1.36 29.59
C LYS A 192 10.97 2.48 30.62
N LYS A 193 10.19 3.57 30.55
CA LYS A 193 10.17 4.55 31.65
C LYS A 193 9.55 3.88 32.88
N PRO A 194 10.31 3.61 33.95
CA PRO A 194 9.71 3.16 35.19
C PRO A 194 8.88 4.31 35.75
N VAL A 195 7.77 3.97 36.37
CA VAL A 195 7.04 4.85 37.28
C VAL A 195 7.93 4.99 38.51
N GLU A 196 8.86 5.94 38.49
CA GLU A 196 9.44 6.63 39.66
C GLU A 196 8.94 8.07 39.45
N ASP A 197 8.09 8.68 40.28
CA ASP A 197 8.13 8.77 41.74
C ASP A 197 6.79 9.41 42.19
N ASP A 198 5.86 8.62 42.76
CA ASP A 198 4.64 9.11 43.45
C ASP A 198 4.33 8.21 44.67
N GLU A 199 5.35 7.55 45.24
CA GLU A 199 5.22 6.72 46.45
C GLU A 199 5.97 7.29 47.69
N GLU A 200 6.58 8.48 47.62
CA GLU A 200 7.24 9.13 48.78
C GLU A 200 6.34 10.13 49.57
N GLU A 201 5.01 10.05 49.51
CA GLU A 201 4.10 10.87 50.34
C GLU A 201 3.35 10.06 51.43
N TRP A 202 4.07 9.19 52.14
CA TRP A 202 3.55 8.53 53.37
C TRP A 202 4.42 8.73 54.61
N ASP A 203 5.27 9.76 54.66
CA ASP A 203 6.00 10.13 55.88
C ASP A 203 5.45 11.42 56.48
N GLY A 204 4.50 11.31 57.43
CA GLY A 204 3.98 12.51 58.11
C GLY A 204 2.80 12.37 59.06
N MET A 205 2.47 11.17 59.58
CA MET A 205 1.37 11.03 60.55
C MET A 205 1.71 10.03 61.68
N TYR A 206 2.86 10.18 62.34
CA TYR A 206 3.08 9.74 63.73
C TYR A 206 4.26 10.52 64.34
N GLY A 207 3.95 11.46 65.24
CA GLY A 207 4.90 12.27 66.00
C GLY A 207 4.23 13.36 66.80
#